data_AF-A0A9X2AGZ0-F1
#
_entry.id   AF-A0A9X2AGZ0-F1
#
_cell.length_a   1.000
_cell.length_b   1.000
_cell.length_c   1.000
_cell.angle_alpha   90.00
_cell.angle_beta   90.00
_cell.angle_gamma   90.00
#
_symmetry.space_group_name_H-M   'P 1'
#
loop_
_entity.id
_entity.type
_entity.pdbx_description
1 polymer ?
#
loop_
_entity_poly.entity_id
_entity_poly.type
_entity_poly.pdbx_seq_one_letter_code
_entity_poly.pdbx_strand_id
1 'polypeptide(L)'
;MKIPLFVLLALLLPDPLLAQQSLLVANQGSRVAFQPAHTGEIRFSAAAIATGGEAEADFIGLNTYVVSPRSKLFLTAFQGTSLTSALHRLAPHVPLNELARSGTYQFSFYVDGQLVYLTILPPGTVPLAIRNDETVLHQAFINPGEPVREWGPLLWDQFLAHGGVRALAQGQHLLRIELRPYFQNPALRDAPVLAAGQVALDVAQTLAPRSLAR
;
A
#
# COMPACT_ATOMS: atom_id res chain seq x y z
N MET A 1 -56.54 -49.98 20.08
CA MET A 1 -57.10 -49.45 18.83
C MET A 1 -56.05 -48.60 18.13
N LYS A 2 -55.63 -49.02 16.93
CA LYS A 2 -54.67 -48.31 16.08
C LYS A 2 -55.48 -47.49 15.07
N ILE A 3 -55.29 -46.17 15.06
CA ILE A 3 -55.84 -45.25 14.06
C ILE A 3 -54.63 -44.66 13.31
N PRO A 4 -54.67 -44.55 11.97
CA PRO A 4 -53.49 -44.59 11.15
C PRO A 4 -52.74 -43.26 11.04
N LEU A 5 -51.43 -43.43 11.04
CA LEU A 5 -50.39 -42.57 10.48
C LEU A 5 -50.72 -42.23 9.02
N PHE A 6 -51.24 -41.04 8.72
CA PHE A 6 -51.09 -40.28 7.47
C PHE A 6 -51.89 -38.97 7.62
N VAL A 7 -51.40 -37.87 7.07
CA VAL A 7 -52.03 -36.52 7.03
C VAL A 7 -51.72 -35.57 8.20
N LEU A 8 -50.43 -35.39 8.56
CA LEU A 8 -49.98 -34.10 9.11
C LEU A 8 -48.50 -33.83 8.77
N LEU A 9 -48.14 -33.98 7.48
CA LEU A 9 -46.81 -33.69 6.94
C LEU A 9 -46.96 -32.77 5.73
N ALA A 10 -47.36 -31.51 5.95
CA ALA A 10 -47.51 -30.57 4.83
C ALA A 10 -47.40 -29.07 5.21
N LEU A 11 -46.80 -28.71 6.35
CA LEU A 11 -46.56 -27.30 6.68
C LEU A 11 -45.26 -27.17 7.47
N LEU A 12 -44.17 -26.90 6.75
CA LEU A 12 -42.97 -26.14 7.15
C LEU A 12 -41.90 -26.31 6.04
N LEU A 13 -42.22 -25.85 4.83
CA LEU A 13 -41.21 -25.56 3.81
C LEU A 13 -40.80 -24.08 4.00
N PRO A 14 -39.51 -23.74 4.16
CA PRO A 14 -39.08 -22.36 4.08
C PRO A 14 -39.20 -21.87 2.64
N ASP A 15 -39.86 -20.72 2.46
CA ASP A 15 -40.03 -20.04 1.17
C ASP A 15 -38.66 -19.75 0.50
N PRO A 16 -38.43 -20.19 -0.75
CA PRO A 16 -37.33 -19.67 -1.54
C PRO A 16 -37.76 -18.35 -2.18
N LEU A 17 -37.85 -17.29 -1.38
CA LEU A 17 -38.19 -15.95 -1.85
C LEU A 17 -37.14 -14.94 -1.40
N LEU A 18 -35.96 -15.02 -2.03
CA LEU A 18 -35.24 -13.82 -2.39
C LEU A 18 -34.96 -13.85 -3.89
N ALA A 19 -35.56 -12.86 -4.54
CA ALA A 19 -35.46 -12.53 -5.94
C ALA A 19 -34.05 -12.70 -6.51
N GLN A 20 -33.94 -13.48 -7.57
CA GLN A 20 -32.94 -13.24 -8.61
C GLN A 20 -33.21 -11.84 -9.18
N GLN A 21 -32.56 -10.83 -8.62
CA GLN A 21 -32.33 -9.60 -9.37
C GLN A 21 -31.37 -9.97 -10.49
N SER A 22 -31.87 -9.84 -11.73
CA SER A 22 -31.10 -9.97 -12.94
C SER A 22 -29.84 -9.10 -12.86
N LEU A 23 -28.68 -9.74 -12.63
CA LEU A 23 -27.37 -9.16 -12.90
C LEU A 23 -27.22 -9.05 -14.43
N LEU A 24 -27.89 -8.07 -15.01
CA LEU A 24 -27.68 -7.62 -16.39
C LEU A 24 -26.92 -6.30 -16.37
N VAL A 25 -25.68 -6.38 -15.90
CA VAL A 25 -24.60 -5.54 -16.41
C VAL A 25 -23.48 -6.52 -16.77
N ALA A 26 -23.11 -6.53 -18.06
CA ALA A 26 -22.01 -7.33 -18.55
C ALA A 26 -20.74 -7.02 -17.73
N ASN A 27 -20.26 -8.02 -16.98
CA ASN A 27 -18.96 -7.97 -16.34
C ASN A 27 -17.88 -7.92 -17.43
N GLN A 28 -17.47 -6.70 -17.79
CA GLN A 28 -16.12 -6.48 -18.29
C GLN A 28 -15.21 -6.64 -17.06
N GLY A 29 -14.67 -7.85 -16.90
CA GLY A 29 -13.96 -8.30 -15.71
C GLY A 29 -12.80 -7.40 -15.28
N SER A 30 -12.56 -7.42 -13.96
CA SER A 30 -11.35 -6.93 -13.27
C SER A 30 -11.03 -5.43 -13.42
N ARG A 31 -11.81 -4.57 -12.74
CA ARG A 31 -11.39 -3.18 -12.39
C ARG A 31 -11.84 -2.73 -11.00
N VAL A 32 -13.01 -3.18 -10.52
CA VAL A 32 -13.53 -2.83 -9.17
C VAL A 32 -12.99 -3.75 -8.06
N ALA A 33 -12.43 -4.91 -8.41
CA ALA A 33 -12.02 -5.94 -7.44
C ALA A 33 -10.52 -5.92 -7.09
N PHE A 34 -9.70 -5.11 -7.76
CA PHE A 34 -8.25 -5.17 -7.59
C PHE A 34 -7.83 -4.76 -6.18
N GLN A 35 -8.24 -3.56 -5.76
CA GLN A 35 -7.88 -3.04 -4.45
C GLN A 35 -8.35 -3.93 -3.27
N PRO A 36 -9.62 -4.40 -3.20
CA PRO A 36 -10.04 -5.29 -2.12
C PRO A 36 -9.21 -6.57 -2.01
N ALA A 37 -8.75 -7.13 -3.14
CA ALA A 37 -7.94 -8.35 -3.16
C ALA A 37 -6.50 -8.14 -2.66
N HIS A 38 -5.99 -6.91 -2.74
CA HIS A 38 -4.60 -6.56 -2.37
C HIS A 38 -4.51 -5.69 -1.11
N THR A 39 -5.58 -5.59 -0.31
CA THR A 39 -5.57 -4.78 0.91
C THR A 39 -4.49 -5.27 1.88
N GLY A 40 -3.66 -4.33 2.35
CA GLY A 40 -2.48 -4.61 3.18
C GLY A 40 -1.19 -4.79 2.37
N GLU A 41 -1.23 -4.72 1.04
CA GLU A 41 -0.07 -4.96 0.19
C GLU A 41 0.56 -3.67 -0.33
N ILE A 42 1.89 -3.69 -0.46
CA ILE A 42 2.65 -2.77 -1.29
C ILE A 42 3.10 -3.53 -2.54
N ARG A 43 2.88 -2.93 -3.71
CA ARG A 43 3.29 -3.50 -4.99
C ARG A 43 4.15 -2.52 -5.76
N PHE A 44 5.07 -3.07 -6.53
CA PHE A 44 6.09 -2.30 -7.26
C PHE A 44 5.86 -2.41 -8.76
N SER A 45 6.07 -1.32 -9.48
CA SER A 45 5.93 -1.25 -10.94
C SER A 45 7.08 -0.47 -11.57
N ALA A 46 7.33 -0.77 -12.84
CA ALA A 46 8.34 -0.07 -13.65
C ALA A 46 7.77 1.18 -14.37
N ALA A 47 6.48 1.44 -14.22
CA ALA A 47 5.76 2.56 -14.80
C ALA A 47 4.75 3.14 -13.80
N ALA A 48 4.41 4.42 -13.98
CA ALA A 48 3.32 5.03 -13.24
C ALA A 48 2.01 4.35 -13.61
N ILE A 49 1.21 4.02 -12.60
CA ILE A 49 -0.12 3.42 -12.77
C ILE A 49 -1.14 4.51 -12.47
N ALA A 50 -2.12 4.68 -13.35
CA ALA A 50 -3.21 5.61 -13.11
C ALA A 50 -4.13 5.05 -12.03
N THR A 51 -4.61 5.92 -11.13
CA THR A 51 -5.56 5.55 -10.08
C THR A 51 -6.82 4.90 -10.67
N GLY A 52 -7.18 3.74 -10.16
CA GLY A 52 -8.32 2.95 -10.66
C GLY A 52 -8.04 2.20 -11.97
N GLY A 53 -6.80 2.24 -12.45
CA GLY A 53 -6.30 1.53 -13.62
C GLY A 53 -5.42 0.33 -13.28
N GLU A 54 -5.38 -0.11 -12.02
CA GLU A 54 -4.49 -1.16 -11.56
C GLU A 54 -4.88 -2.53 -12.14
N ALA A 55 -3.95 -3.15 -12.86
CA ALA A 55 -4.04 -4.54 -13.28
C ALA A 55 -2.79 -5.33 -12.87
N GLU A 56 -2.94 -6.64 -12.77
CA GLU A 56 -1.88 -7.52 -12.27
C GLU A 56 -0.60 -7.45 -13.11
N ALA A 57 -0.76 -7.27 -14.43
CA ALA A 57 0.31 -7.17 -15.39
C ALA A 57 1.13 -5.86 -15.28
N ASP A 58 0.62 -4.85 -14.56
CA ASP A 58 1.33 -3.57 -14.39
C ASP A 58 2.43 -3.66 -13.32
N PHE A 59 2.38 -4.70 -12.48
CA PHE A 59 3.31 -4.89 -11.38
C PHE A 59 4.42 -5.89 -11.73
N ILE A 60 5.59 -5.69 -11.13
CA ILE A 60 6.77 -6.56 -11.31
C ILE A 60 6.47 -8.00 -10.85
N GLY A 61 5.61 -8.16 -9.83
CA GLY A 61 5.20 -9.46 -9.29
C GLY A 61 6.35 -10.16 -8.57
N LEU A 62 6.51 -11.47 -8.83
CA LEU A 62 7.59 -12.30 -8.26
C LEU A 62 8.88 -12.25 -9.09
N ASN A 63 8.92 -11.46 -10.17
CA ASN A 63 10.08 -11.36 -11.03
C ASN A 63 11.20 -10.56 -10.37
N THR A 64 12.44 -10.85 -10.74
CA THR A 64 13.57 -9.99 -10.40
C THR A 64 13.58 -8.76 -11.33
N TYR A 65 13.62 -7.57 -10.74
CA TYR A 65 13.66 -6.31 -11.47
C TYR A 65 15.08 -5.76 -11.53
N VAL A 66 15.60 -5.57 -12.74
CA VAL A 66 16.92 -4.97 -12.93
C VAL A 66 16.84 -3.46 -12.67
N VAL A 67 17.49 -3.02 -11.60
CA VAL A 67 17.49 -1.62 -11.14
C VAL A 67 18.84 -0.96 -11.39
N SER A 68 18.78 0.29 -11.84
CA SER A 68 19.92 1.15 -12.11
C SER A 68 19.52 2.61 -11.86
N PRO A 69 20.48 3.57 -11.85
CA PRO A 69 20.15 4.99 -11.73
C PRO A 69 19.21 5.55 -12.81
N ARG A 70 19.07 4.84 -13.94
CA ARG A 70 18.16 5.21 -15.05
C ARG A 70 16.87 4.41 -15.07
N SER A 71 16.69 3.47 -14.15
CA SER A 71 15.47 2.68 -14.05
C SER A 71 14.31 3.53 -13.54
N LYS A 72 13.10 2.99 -13.64
CA LYS A 72 11.91 3.57 -13.04
C LYS A 72 11.38 2.61 -12.00
N LEU A 73 11.12 3.10 -10.80
CA LEU A 73 10.58 2.29 -9.71
C LEU A 73 9.50 3.08 -9.01
N PHE A 74 8.29 2.54 -9.06
CA PHE A 74 7.11 3.08 -8.41
C PHE A 74 6.59 2.10 -7.37
N LEU A 75 5.84 2.65 -6.43
CA LEU A 75 5.19 1.96 -5.33
C LEU A 75 3.69 2.27 -5.40
N THR A 76 2.87 1.25 -5.18
CA THR A 76 1.43 1.37 -4.93
C THR A 76 1.12 0.64 -3.62
N ALA A 77 0.63 1.36 -2.61
CA ALA A 77 0.23 0.79 -1.32
C ALA A 77 -1.29 0.76 -1.17
N PHE A 78 -1.85 -0.42 -0.90
CA PHE A 78 -3.28 -0.64 -0.71
C PHE A 78 -3.58 -0.75 0.79
N GLN A 79 -4.12 0.30 1.42
CA GLN A 79 -4.09 0.47 2.88
C GLN A 79 -5.36 0.01 3.61
N GLY A 80 -6.40 -0.39 2.88
CA GLY A 80 -7.72 -0.79 3.40
C GLY A 80 -8.55 0.36 4.01
N THR A 81 -7.89 1.36 4.61
CA THR A 81 -8.50 2.58 5.14
C THR A 81 -7.58 3.78 4.91
N SER A 82 -8.12 5.00 4.88
CA SER A 82 -7.28 6.20 4.81
C SER A 82 -6.40 6.37 6.04
N LEU A 83 -5.33 7.14 5.92
CA LEU A 83 -4.41 7.42 7.03
C LEU A 83 -5.14 8.05 8.21
N THR A 84 -5.94 9.08 7.96
CA THR A 84 -6.69 9.77 9.02
C THR A 84 -7.65 8.81 9.73
N SER A 85 -8.29 7.90 8.99
CA SER A 85 -9.15 6.86 9.59
C SER A 85 -8.36 5.86 10.42
N ALA A 86 -7.17 5.44 9.97
CA ALA A 86 -6.30 4.56 10.73
C ALA A 86 -5.82 5.21 12.03
N LEU A 87 -5.43 6.48 11.97
CA LEU A 87 -5.03 7.26 13.13
C LEU A 87 -6.18 7.46 14.12
N HIS A 88 -7.41 7.67 13.63
CA HIS A 88 -8.57 7.81 14.50
C HIS A 88 -8.89 6.53 15.26
N ARG A 89 -8.69 5.35 14.65
CA ARG A 89 -8.83 4.07 15.37
C ARG A 89 -7.80 3.93 16.50
N LEU A 90 -6.59 4.45 16.29
CA LEU A 90 -5.50 4.37 17.25
C LEU A 90 -5.67 5.37 18.40
N ALA A 91 -6.14 6.58 18.11
CA ALA A 91 -6.40 7.60 19.11
C ALA A 91 -7.81 8.20 18.94
N PRO A 92 -8.87 7.45 19.31
CA PRO A 92 -10.26 7.89 19.11
C PRO A 92 -10.61 9.13 19.92
N HIS A 93 -9.85 9.43 20.97
CA HIS A 93 -10.03 10.61 21.81
C HIS A 93 -9.41 11.89 21.22
N VAL A 94 -8.55 11.77 20.21
CA VAL A 94 -7.94 12.93 19.55
C VAL A 94 -8.89 13.44 18.46
N PRO A 95 -9.19 14.75 18.42
CA PRO A 95 -10.03 15.34 17.38
C PRO A 95 -9.53 15.02 15.96
N LEU A 96 -10.46 14.69 15.06
CA LEU A 96 -10.13 14.28 13.69
C LEU A 96 -9.32 15.34 12.93
N ASN A 97 -9.60 16.62 13.16
CA ASN A 97 -8.86 17.75 12.57
C ASN A 97 -7.40 17.82 13.05
N GLU A 98 -7.11 17.43 14.28
CA GLU A 98 -5.76 17.37 14.83
C GLU A 98 -4.98 16.20 14.21
N LEU A 99 -5.62 15.02 14.13
CA LEU A 99 -5.07 13.84 13.45
C LEU A 99 -4.76 14.13 11.98
N ALA A 100 -5.67 14.79 11.27
CA ALA A 100 -5.47 15.13 9.86
C ALA A 100 -4.33 16.15 9.64
N ARG A 101 -4.07 17.04 10.60
CA ARG A 101 -3.00 18.04 10.51
C ARG A 101 -1.63 17.47 10.82
N SER A 102 -1.52 16.69 11.89
CA SER A 102 -0.24 16.26 12.46
C SER A 102 0.09 14.77 12.25
N GLY A 103 -0.89 13.99 11.81
CA GLY A 103 -0.73 12.61 11.38
C GLY A 103 0.01 12.50 10.05
N THR A 104 0.84 11.46 9.94
CA THR A 104 1.71 11.22 8.78
C THR A 104 2.00 9.72 8.65
N TYR A 105 2.86 9.36 7.72
CA TYR A 105 3.32 7.98 7.53
C TYR A 105 4.71 7.77 8.15
N GLN A 106 4.91 6.59 8.71
CA GLN A 106 6.24 6.04 8.97
C GLN A 106 6.56 4.98 7.90
N PHE A 107 7.75 5.08 7.33
CA PHE A 107 8.31 4.10 6.40
C PHE A 107 9.42 3.32 7.07
N SER A 108 9.46 2.01 6.84
CA SER A 108 10.57 1.14 7.23
C SER A 108 11.06 0.40 5.99
N PHE A 109 12.35 0.56 5.69
CA PHE A 109 13.03 -0.06 4.56
C PHE A 109 13.91 -1.20 5.07
N TYR A 110 13.67 -2.39 4.53
CA TYR A 110 14.45 -3.57 4.82
C TYR A 110 15.13 -4.05 3.54
N VAL A 111 16.39 -4.46 3.66
CA VAL A 111 17.13 -5.11 2.58
C VAL A 111 17.66 -6.43 3.11
N ASP A 112 17.34 -7.51 2.41
CA ASP A 112 17.72 -8.88 2.78
C ASP A 112 17.33 -9.23 4.23
N GLY A 113 16.14 -8.75 4.63
CA GLY A 113 15.55 -8.96 5.95
C GLY A 113 16.07 -8.02 7.05
N GLN A 114 17.09 -7.19 6.80
CA GLN A 114 17.63 -6.26 7.77
C GLN A 114 16.98 -4.89 7.66
N LEU A 115 16.56 -4.28 8.77
CA LEU A 115 16.09 -2.89 8.79
C LEU A 115 17.27 -1.96 8.49
N VAL A 116 17.20 -1.26 7.35
CA VAL A 116 18.25 -0.33 6.90
C VAL A 116 17.90 1.10 7.26
N TYR A 117 16.64 1.48 7.09
CA TYR A 117 16.20 2.85 7.32
C TYR A 117 14.76 2.90 7.82
N LEU A 118 14.54 3.67 8.88
CA LEU A 118 13.21 4.00 9.39
C LEU A 118 13.10 5.51 9.42
N THR A 119 12.01 6.03 8.85
CA THR A 119 11.77 7.47 8.83
C THR A 119 10.29 7.79 8.97
N ILE A 120 10.02 8.96 9.52
CA ILE A 120 8.68 9.53 9.64
C ILE A 120 8.62 10.67 8.63
N LEU A 121 7.65 10.64 7.71
CA LEU A 121 7.47 11.75 6.80
C LEU A 121 7.08 13.00 7.60
N PRO A 122 7.68 14.17 7.34
CA PRO A 122 7.27 15.40 7.99
C PRO A 122 5.75 15.64 7.84
N PRO A 123 5.07 16.16 8.88
CA PRO A 123 3.66 16.52 8.75
C PRO A 123 3.43 17.48 7.57
N GLY A 124 2.40 17.22 6.76
CA GLY A 124 2.09 18.01 5.57
C GLY A 124 2.86 17.63 4.30
N THR A 125 3.78 16.65 4.36
CA THR A 125 4.46 16.12 3.17
C THR A 125 3.50 15.44 2.19
N VAL A 126 2.50 14.70 2.71
CA VAL A 126 1.42 14.13 1.89
C VAL A 126 0.22 15.07 1.91
N PRO A 127 -0.36 15.43 0.75
CA PRO A 127 -1.55 16.27 0.65
C PRO A 127 -2.69 15.82 1.56
N LEU A 128 -3.44 16.78 2.11
CA LEU A 128 -4.53 16.50 3.06
C LEU A 128 -5.63 15.61 2.46
N ALA A 129 -6.02 15.85 1.21
CA ALA A 129 -7.03 15.05 0.51
C ALA A 129 -6.62 13.57 0.44
N ILE A 130 -5.36 13.29 0.06
CA ILE A 130 -4.81 11.93 0.02
C ILE A 130 -4.87 11.28 1.41
N ARG A 131 -4.43 11.99 2.46
CA ARG A 131 -4.43 11.44 3.83
C ARG A 131 -5.83 11.14 4.36
N ASN A 132 -6.83 11.93 3.97
CA ASN A 132 -8.19 11.81 4.48
C ASN A 132 -9.02 10.77 3.73
N ASP A 133 -8.86 10.69 2.42
CA ASP A 133 -9.84 10.02 1.55
C ASP A 133 -9.25 8.82 0.80
N GLU A 134 -7.95 8.83 0.50
CA GLU A 134 -7.35 7.78 -0.32
C GLU A 134 -6.98 6.54 0.48
N THR A 135 -7.27 5.40 -0.13
CA THR A 135 -6.98 4.06 0.39
C THR A 135 -5.96 3.33 -0.49
N VAL A 136 -5.54 3.97 -1.59
CA VAL A 136 -4.45 3.56 -2.48
C VAL A 136 -3.46 4.73 -2.55
N LEU A 137 -2.20 4.48 -2.25
CA LEU A 137 -1.13 5.49 -2.33
C LEU A 137 -0.18 5.12 -3.46
N HIS A 138 -0.13 5.93 -4.51
CA HIS A 138 0.87 5.79 -5.57
C HIS A 138 2.03 6.73 -5.35
N GLN A 139 3.25 6.26 -5.58
CA GLN A 139 4.41 7.13 -5.54
C GLN A 139 5.60 6.61 -6.38
N ALA A 140 6.34 7.52 -7.00
CA ALA A 140 7.63 7.26 -7.60
C ALA A 140 8.76 7.25 -6.55
N PHE A 141 9.68 6.29 -6.63
CA PHE A 141 10.97 6.34 -5.94
C PHE A 141 12.10 6.71 -6.89
N ILE A 142 12.12 6.07 -8.06
CA ILE A 142 13.09 6.36 -9.12
C ILE A 142 12.31 6.76 -10.37
N ASN A 143 12.56 7.98 -10.84
CA ASN A 143 12.04 8.47 -12.11
C ASN A 143 13.04 9.51 -12.67
N PRO A 144 14.02 9.09 -13.48
CA PRO A 144 15.16 9.91 -13.90
C PRO A 144 14.80 11.04 -14.86
N GLY A 145 13.55 11.08 -15.36
CA GLY A 145 13.03 12.17 -16.18
C GLY A 145 12.35 13.30 -15.38
N GLU A 146 12.12 13.09 -14.09
CA GLU A 146 11.39 14.05 -13.23
C GLU A 146 12.31 14.64 -12.15
N PRO A 147 12.19 15.93 -11.83
CA PRO A 147 12.92 16.54 -10.72
C PRO A 147 12.66 15.85 -9.38
N VAL A 148 13.69 15.72 -8.55
CA VAL A 148 13.55 15.28 -7.15
C VAL A 148 12.98 16.42 -6.32
N ARG A 149 11.66 16.63 -6.45
CA ARG A 149 10.89 17.63 -5.68
C ARG A 149 9.70 17.00 -4.98
N GLU A 150 9.26 15.86 -5.46
CA GLU A 150 8.20 15.07 -4.85
C GLU A 150 8.73 14.28 -3.65
N TRP A 151 7.85 14.00 -2.70
CA TRP A 151 8.23 13.37 -1.44
C TRP A 151 8.74 11.94 -1.61
N GLY A 152 8.29 11.21 -2.64
CA GLY A 152 8.72 9.85 -2.93
C GLY A 152 10.18 9.75 -3.35
N PRO A 153 10.60 10.46 -4.41
CA PRO A 153 12.00 10.51 -4.80
C PRO A 153 12.91 11.04 -3.70
N LEU A 154 12.45 12.02 -2.90
CA LEU A 154 13.19 12.51 -1.73
C LEU A 154 13.33 11.43 -0.64
N LEU A 155 12.26 10.69 -0.35
CA LEU A 155 12.26 9.57 0.59
C LEU A 155 13.24 8.46 0.15
N TRP A 156 13.24 8.13 -1.14
CA TRP A 156 14.18 7.15 -1.71
C TRP A 156 15.63 7.61 -1.59
N ASP A 157 15.92 8.87 -1.92
CA ASP A 157 17.26 9.43 -1.77
C ASP A 157 17.71 9.44 -0.30
N GLN A 158 16.81 9.76 0.63
CA GLN A 158 17.11 9.68 2.06
C GLN A 158 17.44 8.25 2.48
N PHE A 159 16.66 7.26 2.04
CA PHE A 159 16.97 5.85 2.27
C PHE A 159 18.37 5.48 1.75
N LEU A 160 18.69 5.86 0.50
CA LEU A 160 20.01 5.63 -0.08
C LEU A 160 21.12 6.27 0.77
N ALA A 161 20.95 7.53 1.16
CA ALA A 161 21.92 8.29 1.94
C ALA A 161 22.15 7.72 3.36
N HIS A 162 21.14 7.06 3.95
CA HIS A 162 21.20 6.52 5.32
C HIS A 162 21.50 5.02 5.36
N GLY A 163 22.22 4.51 4.36
CA GLY A 163 22.70 3.12 4.32
C GLY A 163 22.15 2.29 3.17
N GLY A 164 21.14 2.79 2.46
CA GLY A 164 20.56 2.11 1.29
C GLY A 164 21.57 1.86 0.18
N VAL A 165 22.53 2.78 -0.08
CA VAL A 165 23.60 2.54 -1.08
C VAL A 165 24.44 1.32 -0.75
N ARG A 166 24.78 1.12 0.53
CA ARG A 166 25.59 -0.02 0.97
C ARG A 166 24.76 -1.31 1.01
N ALA A 167 23.51 -1.22 1.46
CA ALA A 167 22.63 -2.37 1.57
C ALA A 167 22.21 -2.91 0.19
N LEU A 168 21.95 -2.02 -0.77
CA LEU A 168 21.69 -2.33 -2.17
C LEU A 168 22.96 -2.15 -3.00
N ALA A 169 24.04 -2.84 -2.62
CA ALA A 169 25.24 -2.94 -3.45
C ALA A 169 24.91 -3.62 -4.79
N GLN A 170 25.87 -3.68 -5.71
CA GLN A 170 25.64 -4.40 -6.97
C GLN A 170 25.35 -5.89 -6.70
N GLY A 171 24.31 -6.42 -7.35
CA GLY A 171 23.86 -7.80 -7.20
C GLY A 171 22.39 -7.94 -6.80
N GLN A 172 22.01 -9.16 -6.41
CA GLN A 172 20.63 -9.50 -6.08
C GLN A 172 20.29 -9.18 -4.63
N HIS A 173 19.16 -8.51 -4.44
CA HIS A 173 18.66 -8.10 -3.13
C HIS A 173 17.14 -8.23 -3.05
N LEU A 174 16.63 -8.49 -1.85
CA LEU A 174 15.20 -8.38 -1.55
C LEU A 174 14.94 -7.07 -0.81
N LEU A 175 14.33 -6.11 -1.50
CA LEU A 175 13.84 -4.88 -0.87
C LEU A 175 12.43 -5.14 -0.31
N ARG A 176 12.22 -4.82 0.96
CA ARG A 176 10.89 -4.84 1.59
C ARG A 176 10.61 -3.50 2.24
N ILE A 177 9.38 -3.03 2.09
CA ILE A 177 8.93 -1.76 2.67
C ILE A 177 7.70 -2.04 3.54
N GLU A 178 7.65 -1.42 4.70
CA GLU A 178 6.44 -1.30 5.52
C GLU A 178 6.00 0.15 5.61
N LEU A 179 4.68 0.35 5.53
CA LEU A 179 4.00 1.61 5.74
C LEU A 179 3.16 1.51 7.02
N ARG A 180 3.35 2.44 7.95
CA ARG A 180 2.58 2.55 9.20
C ARG A 180 1.96 3.94 9.33
N PRO A 181 0.82 4.07 10.01
CA PRO A 181 0.34 5.37 10.41
C PRO A 181 1.22 5.86 11.57
N TYR A 182 1.57 7.14 11.56
CA TYR A 182 2.35 7.75 12.62
C TYR A 182 1.68 9.04 13.08
N PHE A 183 1.64 9.22 14.40
CA PHE A 183 1.23 10.45 15.05
C PHE A 183 2.06 10.59 16.32
N GLN A 184 2.53 11.80 16.59
CA GLN A 184 3.48 12.07 17.67
C GLN A 184 2.79 12.06 19.04
N ASN A 185 2.31 10.88 19.43
CA ASN A 185 1.73 10.58 20.73
C ASN A 185 2.38 9.30 21.26
N PRO A 186 2.96 9.31 22.47
CA PRO A 186 3.60 8.12 23.06
C PRO A 186 2.70 6.87 23.08
N ALA A 187 1.38 7.04 23.13
CA ALA A 187 0.41 5.94 23.10
C ALA A 187 0.35 5.19 21.75
N LEU A 188 0.93 5.74 20.68
CA LEU A 188 0.78 5.25 19.31
C LEU A 188 2.08 4.75 18.66
N ARG A 189 3.12 4.50 19.46
CA ARG A 189 4.44 4.07 18.95
C ARG A 189 4.41 2.72 18.22
N ASP A 190 3.45 1.86 18.53
CA ASP A 190 3.33 0.51 17.97
C ASP A 190 2.14 0.35 17.02
N ALA A 191 1.89 1.38 16.21
CA ALA A 191 0.82 1.36 15.24
C ALA A 191 0.95 0.15 14.26
N PRO A 192 -0.16 -0.55 13.93
CA PRO A 192 -0.13 -1.66 12.96
C PRO A 192 0.36 -1.23 11.58
N VAL A 193 0.90 -2.18 10.82
CA VAL A 193 1.22 -1.99 9.40
C VAL A 193 -0.07 -1.72 8.61
N LEU A 194 -0.09 -0.64 7.83
CA LEU A 194 -1.16 -0.37 6.86
C LEU A 194 -0.98 -1.16 5.58
N ALA A 195 0.27 -1.22 5.11
CA ALA A 195 0.64 -1.98 3.94
C ALA A 195 2.10 -2.39 4.01
N ALA A 196 2.42 -3.58 3.49
CA ALA A 196 3.79 -4.02 3.31
C ALA A 196 3.96 -4.80 2.01
N GLY A 197 5.17 -4.80 1.49
CA GLY A 197 5.46 -5.53 0.26
C GLY A 197 6.94 -5.59 -0.03
N GLN A 198 7.30 -6.47 -0.95
CA GLN A 198 8.68 -6.73 -1.31
C GLN A 198 8.85 -6.88 -2.82
N VAL A 199 10.06 -6.59 -3.27
CA VAL A 199 10.48 -6.73 -4.67
C VAL A 199 11.90 -7.26 -4.72
N ALA A 200 12.12 -8.29 -5.54
CA ALA A 200 13.46 -8.77 -5.86
C ALA A 200 14.11 -7.80 -6.84
N LEU A 201 15.29 -7.31 -6.50
CA LEU A 201 16.06 -6.37 -7.29
C LEU A 201 17.37 -7.02 -7.73
N ASP A 202 17.76 -6.77 -8.99
CA ASP A 202 19.12 -6.99 -9.47
C ASP A 202 19.76 -5.62 -9.74
N VAL A 203 20.63 -5.18 -8.84
CA VAL A 203 21.27 -3.87 -8.88
C VAL A 203 22.43 -3.93 -9.88
N ALA A 204 22.15 -3.56 -11.13
CA ALA A 204 23.14 -3.59 -12.20
C ALA A 204 24.23 -2.51 -12.03
N GLN A 205 23.89 -1.37 -11.43
CA GLN A 205 24.78 -0.24 -11.22
C GLN A 205 24.53 0.40 -9.86
N THR A 206 25.59 0.85 -9.20
CA THR A 206 25.51 1.52 -7.91
C THR A 206 24.49 2.65 -7.94
N LEU A 207 23.49 2.57 -7.06
CA LEU A 207 22.52 3.63 -6.86
C LEU A 207 23.15 4.74 -6.03
N ALA A 208 22.76 5.99 -6.27
CA ALA A 208 23.23 7.14 -5.51
C ALA A 208 22.08 8.12 -5.26
N PRO A 209 22.03 8.78 -4.08
CA PRO A 209 21.09 9.87 -3.83
C PRO A 209 21.26 10.99 -4.86
N ARG A 210 20.16 11.46 -5.46
CA ARG A 210 20.19 12.53 -6.48
C ARG A 210 20.08 13.93 -5.88
N SER A 211 19.42 14.06 -4.73
CA SER A 211 19.16 15.31 -4.02
C SER A 211 20.38 15.93 -3.34
N LEU A 212 21.46 15.16 -3.16
CA LEU A 212 22.70 15.61 -2.52
C LEU A 212 23.75 16.18 -3.50
N ALA A 213 23.46 16.19 -4.81
CA ALA A 213 24.30 16.87 -5.79
C ALA A 213 23.99 18.38 -5.78
N ARG A 214 24.59 19.11 -4.84
CA ARG A 214 24.71 20.58 -4.87
C ARG A 214 26.12 20.99 -4.49
#